data_AF-A0A0A0NKA4-F1
#
_entry.id   AF-A0A0A0NKA4-F1
#
_cell.length_a   1.000
_cell.length_b   1.000
_cell.length_c   1.000
_cell.angle_alpha   90.00
_cell.angle_beta   90.00
_cell.angle_gamma   90.00
#
_symmetry.space_group_name_H-M   'P 1'
#
loop_
_entity.id
_entity.type
_entity.pdbx_description
1 polymer ?
#
loop_
_entity_poly.entity_id
_entity_poly.type
_entity_poly.pdbx_seq_one_letter_code
_entity_poly.pdbx_strand_id
1 'polypeptide(L)' 'MIVGLEDTVTLTDTGLAAYNRALEPKRLVTIPGGHFAPYTTEFARASAAAIAFFREHLASSGD' A
#
# COMPACT_ATOMS: atom_id res chain seq x y z
N MET A 1 -1.89 1.98 -2.68
CA MET A 1 -0.82 2.57 -1.82
C MET A 1 -0.91 1.97 -0.44
N ILE A 2 0.22 1.53 0.11
CA ILE A 2 0.35 1.03 1.48
C ILE A 2 1.15 2.06 2.27
N VAL A 3 0.65 2.52 3.41
CA VAL A 3 1.25 3.62 4.19
C VAL A 3 1.42 3.19 5.65
N GLY A 4 2.64 3.29 6.17
CA GLY A 4 2.92 3.15 7.61
C GLY A 4 2.47 4.39 8.37
N LEU A 5 1.75 4.23 9.48
CA LEU A 5 1.18 5.36 10.22
C LEU A 5 2.24 6.14 11.03
N GLU A 6 3.37 5.50 11.35
CA GLU A 6 4.48 6.12 12.07
C GLU A 6 5.72 6.31 11.17
N ASP A 7 5.54 6.45 9.84
CA ASP A 7 6.65 6.64 8.91
C ASP A 7 7.29 8.04 9.11
N THR A 8 8.59 8.05 9.42
CA THR A 8 9.41 9.25 9.62
C THR A 8 10.40 9.52 8.48
N VAL A 9 10.49 8.62 7.50
CA VAL A 9 11.36 8.74 6.32
C VAL A 9 10.56 9.28 5.14
N THR A 10 9.41 8.65 4.86
CA THR A 10 8.42 9.13 3.89
C THR A 10 7.15 9.44 4.66
N LEU A 11 7.05 10.66 5.18
CA LEU A 11 6.04 11.06 6.14
C LEU A 11 4.63 10.59 5.73
N THR A 12 3.91 10.02 6.70
CA THR A 12 2.56 9.46 6.54
C THR A 12 1.62 10.43 5.79
N ASP A 13 1.64 11.71 6.16
CA ASP A 13 0.81 12.76 5.57
C ASP A 13 1.10 13.00 4.08
N THR A 14 2.37 12.96 3.69
CA THR A 14 2.83 13.12 2.31
C THR A 14 2.35 11.95 1.46
N GLY A 15 2.42 10.73 1.99
CA GLY A 15 1.88 9.54 1.35
C GLY A 15 0.36 9.62 1.14
N LEU A 16 -0.38 10.02 2.17
CA LEU A 16 -1.83 10.19 2.10
C LEU A 16 -2.25 11.32 1.15
N ALA A 17 -1.52 12.44 1.13
CA ALA A 17 -1.76 13.53 0.19
C ALA A 17 -1.53 13.09 -1.27
N ALA A 18 -0.48 12.30 -1.53
CA ALA A 18 -0.25 11.72 -2.85
C ALA A 18 -1.39 10.77 -3.27
N TYR A 19 -1.84 9.90 -2.36
CA TYR A 19 -2.97 9.01 -2.61
C TYR A 19 -4.25 9.78 -2.97
N ASN A 20 -4.55 10.87 -2.28
CA ASN A 20 -5.74 11.68 -2.55
C ASN A 20 -5.71 12.32 -3.94
N ARG A 21 -4.54 12.71 -4.44
CA ARG A 21 -4.39 13.27 -5.80
C ARG A 21 -4.44 12.23 -6.93
N ALA A 22 -4.09 10.98 -6.65
CA ALA A 22 -4.14 9.92 -7.67
C ALA A 22 -5.58 9.69 -8.18
N LEU A 23 -5.74 9.27 -9.43
CA LEU A 23 -7.05 8.92 -10.00
C LEU A 23 -7.38 7.44 -9.74
N GLU A 24 -8.62 7.04 -10.02
CA GLU A 24 -9.07 5.64 -9.95
C GLU A 24 -8.63 4.82 -11.18
N PRO A 25 -8.49 3.48 -11.07
CA PRO A 25 -8.70 2.67 -9.85
C PRO A 25 -7.50 2.70 -8.89
N LYS A 26 -7.76 2.98 -7.61
CA LYS A 26 -6.75 3.01 -6.54
C LYS A 26 -7.30 2.44 -5.23
N ARG A 27 -6.39 2.01 -4.34
CA ARG A 27 -6.72 1.48 -3.01
C ARG A 27 -5.72 1.96 -1.97
N LEU A 28 -6.18 2.37 -0.80
CA LEU A 28 -5.34 2.71 0.35
C LEU A 28 -5.37 1.59 1.38
N VAL A 29 -4.20 1.22 1.90
CA VAL A 29 -4.06 0.35 3.07
C VAL A 29 -3.12 1.04 4.04
N THR A 30 -3.57 1.26 5.27
CA THR A 30 -2.73 1.78 6.34
C THR A 30 -2.29 0.64 7.26
N ILE A 31 -1.04 0.68 7.71
CA ILE A 31 -0.47 -0.31 8.62
C ILE A 31 0.19 0.41 9.81
N PRO A 32 0.22 -0.20 11.00
CA PRO A 32 1.01 0.35 12.11
C PRO A 32 2.51 0.28 11.78
N GLY A 33 3.31 1.12 12.43
CA GLY A 33 4.77 1.11 12.29
C GLY A 33 5.34 2.14 11.32
N GLY A 34 6.66 2.25 11.35
CA GLY A 34 7.45 3.17 10.52
C GLY A 34 7.75 2.64 9.12
N HIS A 35 8.67 3.33 8.44
CA HIS A 35 9.00 3.12 7.02
C HIS A 35 9.21 1.65 6.62
N PHE A 36 9.85 0.87 7.48
CA PHE A 36 10.22 -0.52 7.19
C PHE A 36 9.21 -1.56 7.67
N ALA A 37 8.11 -1.16 8.33
CA ALA A 37 7.06 -2.08 8.76
C ALA A 37 6.49 -2.96 7.62
N PRO A 38 6.24 -2.46 6.38
CA PRO A 38 5.77 -3.29 5.27
C PRO A 38 6.71 -4.45 4.90
N TYR A 39 7.98 -4.38 5.30
CA TYR A 39 9.02 -5.38 4.99
C TYR A 39 9.40 -6.23 6.20
N THR A 40 8.87 -5.91 7.37
CA THR A 40 9.25 -6.53 8.65
C THR A 40 8.00 -6.97 9.42
N THR A 41 7.54 -6.18 10.38
CA THR A 41 6.46 -6.52 11.31
C THR A 41 5.09 -6.67 10.64
N GLU A 42 4.85 -5.96 9.53
CA GLU A 42 3.58 -5.93 8.81
C GLU A 42 3.67 -6.57 7.42
N PHE A 43 4.71 -7.38 7.16
CA PHE A 43 4.97 -7.98 5.85
C PHE A 43 3.77 -8.78 5.33
N ALA A 44 3.18 -9.63 6.17
CA ALA A 44 2.05 -10.47 5.76
C ALA A 44 0.86 -9.61 5.28
N ARG A 45 0.55 -8.53 5.99
CA ARG A 45 -0.56 -7.62 5.65
C ARG A 45 -0.25 -6.81 4.39
N ALA A 46 0.94 -6.24 4.31
CA ALA A 46 1.35 -5.43 3.18
C ALA A 46 1.43 -6.24 1.88
N SER A 47 2.08 -7.40 1.92
CA SER A 47 2.23 -8.28 0.75
C SER A 47 0.88 -8.85 0.29
N ALA A 48 0.01 -9.28 1.20
CA ALA A 48 -1.32 -9.76 0.84
C ALA A 48 -2.17 -8.69 0.14
N ALA A 49 -2.12 -7.44 0.63
CA ALA A 49 -2.83 -6.32 0.00
C ALA A 49 -2.30 -6.03 -1.41
N ALA A 50 -0.98 -6.04 -1.61
CA ALA A 50 -0.36 -5.83 -2.92
C ALA A 50 -0.72 -6.96 -3.90
N ILE A 51 -0.61 -8.22 -3.47
CA ILE A 51 -0.96 -9.39 -4.28
C ILE A 51 -2.43 -9.36 -4.68
N ALA A 52 -3.34 -9.02 -3.75
CA ALA A 52 -4.76 -8.92 -4.06
C ALA A 52 -5.04 -7.89 -5.15
N PHE A 53 -4.42 -6.71 -5.06
CA PHE A 53 -4.57 -5.66 -6.08
C PHE A 53 -4.00 -6.11 -7.44
N PHE A 54 -2.84 -6.76 -7.46
CA PHE A 54 -2.28 -7.29 -8.71
C PHE A 54 -3.12 -8.40 -9.33
N ARG A 55 -3.69 -9.30 -8.52
CA ARG A 55 -4.60 -10.33 -9.04
C ARG A 55 -5.84 -9.72 -9.69
N GLU A 56 -6.37 -8.64 -9.13
CA GLU A 56 -7.56 -7.97 -9.64
C GLU A 56 -7.31 -7.21 -10.96
N HIS A 57 -6.11 -6.64 -11.13
CA HIS A 57 -5.86 -5.71 -12.24
C HIS A 57 -4.80 -6.17 -13.25
N LEU A 58 -3.99 -7.17 -12.93
CA LEU A 58 -2.92 -7.68 -13.79
C LEU A 58 -3.08 -9.14 -14.17
N ALA A 59 -3.95 -9.91 -13.50
CA ALA A 59 -4.24 -11.25 -13.99
C ALA A 59 -4.98 -11.12 -15.32
N SER A 60 -4.34 -11.59 -16.40
CA SER A 60 -5.02 -11.71 -17.70
C SER A 60 -6.24 -12.61 -17.52
N SER A 61 -7.39 -12.18 -18.05
CA SER A 61 -8.47 -13.11 -18.38
C SER A 61 -7.83 -14.21 -19.21
N GLY A 62 -7.70 -15.42 -18.65
CA GLY A 62 -7.16 -16.53 -19.41
C GLY A 62 -8.08 -16.80 -20.59
N ASP A 63 -7.54 -16.68 -21.80
CA ASP A 63 -8.05 -17.36 -22.99
C ASP A 63 -7.63 -18.84 -22.93
#